data_AF-A0A3M6YTJ5-F1
#
_entry.id   AF-A0A3M6YTJ5-F1
#
_cell.length_a   1.000
_cell.length_b   1.000
_cell.length_c   1.000
_cell.angle_alpha   90.00
_cell.angle_beta   90.00
_cell.angle_gamma   90.00
#
_symmetry.space_group_name_H-M   'P 1'
#
loop_
_entity.id
_entity.type
_entity.pdbx_description
1 polymer ?
#
loop_
_entity_poly.entity_id
_entity_poly.type
_entity_poly.pdbx_seq_one_letter_code
_entity_poly.pdbx_strand_id
1 'polypeptide(L)'
;MPPPMTPFASVRALTFRSRPVATFRPSAACVKRTFADEKDGRLPQAQAGQVGPNMQQQEHVSEEQAKMSKMMGQEGPDIEGQGTPVQDILKEDKEARKTAPEVMKASVKNPQSAQNARPGEPAGGRRDFSTLARRRMAETSQHMDSAPFDPAMIPSDDQRATFTGYTAESQPPTPAPESLQAEKTGHKFPLPNLPLPPNSNHKYRYDPVVQQVTNLLMRDGKKATAQRNMHVILSTLRTASPPSYNPARPLLPGAPPASHLPLHPVLYLTLAIDSVAPLLRIRSQRGAAGGGVALQIPVPLGLRQRRRTAFMWILDAASKRKSRGSGNDMFALRVAEELIAVVEV
;
A
#
# COMPACT_ATOMS: atom_id res chain seq x y z
N MET A 1 44.23 -73.61 -11.09
CA MET A 1 45.05 -72.42 -11.39
C MET A 1 44.24 -71.47 -12.26
N PRO A 2 43.84 -70.29 -11.76
CA PRO A 2 43.20 -69.25 -12.58
C PRO A 2 44.25 -68.39 -13.32
N PRO A 3 43.93 -67.81 -14.49
CA PRO A 3 44.87 -66.98 -15.24
C PRO A 3 45.09 -65.61 -14.59
N PRO A 4 46.28 -64.99 -14.77
CA PRO A 4 46.64 -63.73 -14.11
C PRO A 4 45.91 -62.52 -14.73
N MET A 5 45.31 -61.70 -13.86
CA MET A 5 44.74 -60.39 -14.20
C MET A 5 45.85 -59.38 -14.45
N THR A 6 45.87 -58.78 -15.64
CA THR A 6 46.71 -57.62 -15.99
C THR A 6 45.95 -56.31 -15.68
N PRO A 7 46.48 -55.40 -14.84
CA PRO A 7 45.88 -54.09 -14.65
C PRO A 7 46.44 -53.11 -15.68
N PHE A 8 45.90 -53.10 -16.90
CA PHE A 8 46.10 -51.94 -17.77
C PHE A 8 45.17 -50.82 -17.31
N ALA A 9 45.73 -49.89 -16.54
CA ALA A 9 45.14 -48.59 -16.26
C ALA A 9 45.01 -47.82 -17.59
N SER A 10 43.87 -47.96 -18.26
CA SER A 10 43.51 -47.05 -19.34
C SER A 10 43.15 -45.69 -18.73
N VAL A 11 44.15 -44.82 -18.63
CA VAL A 11 43.95 -43.39 -18.38
C VAL A 11 43.23 -42.84 -19.62
N ARG A 12 41.89 -42.93 -19.64
CA ARG A 12 41.08 -42.13 -20.55
C ARG A 12 41.21 -40.68 -20.10
N ALA A 13 42.12 -39.96 -20.74
CA ALA A 13 42.15 -38.51 -20.72
C ALA A 13 40.78 -38.01 -21.23
N LEU A 14 39.91 -37.61 -20.31
CA LEU A 14 38.71 -36.86 -20.64
C LEU A 14 39.17 -35.51 -21.18
N THR A 15 39.21 -35.38 -22.50
CA THR A 15 39.33 -34.08 -23.14
C THR A 15 38.07 -33.29 -22.79
N PHE A 16 38.18 -32.41 -21.79
CA PHE A 16 37.16 -31.42 -21.51
C PHE A 16 37.03 -30.52 -22.73
N ARG A 17 36.09 -30.87 -23.63
CA ARG A 17 35.67 -29.96 -24.68
C ARG A 17 34.93 -28.84 -23.97
N SER A 18 35.62 -27.72 -23.74
CA SER A 18 34.98 -26.48 -23.28
C SER A 18 33.83 -26.20 -24.24
N ARG A 19 32.60 -26.26 -23.74
CA ARG A 19 31.44 -25.73 -24.46
C ARG A 19 31.82 -24.31 -24.88
N PRO A 20 31.66 -23.91 -26.16
CA PRO A 20 31.73 -22.50 -26.49
C PRO A 20 30.62 -21.85 -25.67
N VAL A 21 31.02 -21.06 -24.67
CA VAL A 21 30.14 -20.08 -24.07
C VAL A 21 29.76 -19.20 -25.24
N ALA A 22 28.54 -19.36 -25.74
CA ALA A 22 27.94 -18.36 -26.58
C ALA A 22 27.98 -17.09 -25.74
N THR A 23 28.96 -16.23 -26.01
CA THR A 23 28.94 -14.85 -25.54
C THR A 23 27.64 -14.32 -26.09
N PHE A 24 26.62 -14.28 -25.23
CA PHE A 24 25.45 -13.46 -25.47
C PHE A 24 26.01 -12.05 -25.51
N ARG A 25 26.39 -11.59 -26.71
CA ARG A 25 26.45 -10.17 -26.98
C ARG A 25 25.00 -9.74 -26.77
N PRO A 26 24.67 -8.95 -25.73
CA PRO A 26 23.42 -8.25 -25.81
C PRO A 26 23.53 -7.47 -27.11
N SER A 27 22.69 -7.78 -28.10
CA SER A 27 22.46 -6.78 -29.11
C SER A 27 21.91 -5.61 -28.31
N ALA A 28 22.73 -4.58 -28.17
CA ALA A 28 22.24 -3.28 -27.78
C ALA A 28 21.41 -2.73 -28.95
N ALA A 29 20.37 -3.46 -29.36
CA ALA A 29 19.14 -2.84 -29.79
C ALA A 29 18.48 -2.32 -28.52
N CYS A 30 19.13 -1.33 -27.91
CA CYS A 30 18.43 -0.32 -27.17
C CYS A 30 17.45 0.25 -28.18
N VAL A 31 16.20 -0.21 -28.15
CA VAL A 31 15.09 0.64 -28.57
C VAL A 31 15.13 1.76 -27.54
N LYS A 32 15.99 2.76 -27.80
CA LYS A 32 15.84 4.08 -27.23
C LYS A 32 14.43 4.46 -27.66
N ARG A 33 13.49 4.41 -26.71
CA ARG A 33 12.34 5.29 -26.80
C ARG A 33 12.95 6.69 -26.78
N THR A 34 13.21 7.22 -27.95
CA THR A 34 13.46 8.63 -28.15
C THR A 34 12.17 9.31 -27.77
N PHE A 35 12.03 9.64 -26.48
CA PHE A 35 11.16 10.75 -26.11
C PHE A 35 11.69 11.94 -26.91
N ALA A 36 10.86 12.42 -27.83
CA ALA A 36 11.12 13.60 -28.60
C ALA A 36 11.12 14.79 -27.63
N ASP A 37 12.31 15.17 -27.20
CA ASP A 37 12.57 16.48 -26.63
C ASP A 37 13.85 16.99 -27.28
N GLU A 38 13.84 17.01 -28.62
CA GLU A 38 14.81 17.80 -29.38
C GLU A 38 14.30 19.23 -29.38
N LYS A 39 15.09 20.11 -28.75
CA LYS A 39 14.90 21.55 -28.67
C LYS A 39 15.09 22.29 -30.00
N ASP A 40 15.07 21.56 -31.11
CA ASP A 40 15.16 22.09 -32.45
C ASP A 40 13.78 21.98 -33.08
N GLY A 41 13.15 23.12 -33.36
CA GLY A 41 11.75 23.26 -33.82
C GLY A 41 11.41 22.65 -35.18
N ARG A 42 11.77 21.39 -35.42
CA ARG A 42 11.45 20.58 -36.60
C ARG A 42 10.33 19.59 -36.31
N LEU A 43 9.20 20.08 -35.83
CA LEU A 43 7.95 19.31 -35.93
C LEU A 43 7.38 19.51 -37.35
N PRO A 44 6.93 18.43 -38.02
CA PRO A 44 6.25 18.58 -39.31
C PRO A 44 4.97 19.39 -39.10
N GLN A 45 4.90 20.58 -39.71
CA GLN A 45 3.66 21.36 -39.76
C GLN A 45 2.68 20.62 -40.66
N ALA A 46 1.48 20.33 -40.14
CA ALA A 46 0.40 19.77 -40.93
C ALA A 46 0.04 20.72 -42.07
N GLN A 47 -0.26 20.18 -43.26
CA GLN A 47 -0.75 20.98 -44.37
C GLN A 47 -2.02 21.73 -43.95
N ALA A 48 -2.09 23.03 -44.24
CA ALA A 48 -3.21 23.87 -43.86
C ALA A 48 -4.54 23.25 -44.36
N GLY A 49 -5.40 22.83 -43.43
CA GLY A 49 -6.71 22.24 -43.69
C GLY A 49 -6.90 20.77 -43.27
N GLN A 50 -5.85 20.04 -42.88
CA GLN A 50 -6.02 18.68 -42.33
C GLN A 50 -6.23 18.70 -40.81
N VAL A 51 -7.47 18.43 -40.39
CA VAL A 51 -7.85 18.26 -38.99
C VAL A 51 -7.50 16.83 -38.54
N GLY A 52 -6.76 16.69 -37.44
CA GLY A 52 -6.30 15.38 -36.96
C GLY A 52 -7.45 14.44 -36.53
N PRO A 53 -7.22 13.11 -36.45
CA PRO A 53 -8.25 12.10 -36.19
C PRO A 53 -9.05 12.25 -34.89
N ASN A 54 -8.62 13.14 -33.98
CA ASN A 54 -9.25 13.37 -32.68
C ASN A 54 -9.49 14.86 -32.39
N MET A 55 -9.50 15.70 -33.44
CA MET A 55 -9.69 17.16 -33.33
C MET A 55 -11.07 17.61 -33.82
N GLN A 56 -11.90 16.69 -34.31
CA GLN A 56 -13.32 16.96 -34.57
C GLN A 56 -14.06 16.83 -33.24
N GLN A 57 -14.13 17.95 -32.51
CA GLN A 57 -14.97 18.04 -31.33
C GLN A 57 -16.42 17.83 -31.75
N GLN A 58 -17.10 16.86 -31.12
CA GLN A 58 -18.51 16.61 -31.39
C GLN A 58 -19.33 17.87 -31.12
N GLU A 59 -20.41 18.03 -31.89
CA GLU A 59 -21.30 19.18 -31.78
C GLU A 59 -21.99 19.18 -30.41
N HIS A 60 -22.35 20.36 -29.90
CA HIS A 60 -22.99 20.43 -28.60
C HIS A 60 -24.36 19.75 -28.67
N VAL A 61 -24.79 19.07 -27.60
CA VAL A 61 -26.00 18.22 -27.58
C VAL A 61 -27.26 18.94 -28.07
N SER A 62 -27.34 20.26 -27.89
CA SER A 62 -28.44 21.11 -28.38
C SER A 62 -28.45 21.27 -29.91
N GLU A 63 -27.27 21.33 -30.54
CA GLU A 63 -27.11 21.45 -31.99
C GLU A 63 -27.39 20.12 -32.69
N GLU A 64 -26.96 19.00 -32.10
CA GLU A 64 -27.28 17.65 -32.60
C GLU A 64 -28.79 17.40 -32.57
N GLN A 65 -29.45 17.80 -31.47
CA GLN A 65 -30.89 17.64 -31.34
C GLN A 65 -31.67 18.51 -32.34
N ALA A 66 -31.24 19.75 -32.60
CA ALA A 66 -31.85 20.58 -33.62
C ALA A 66 -31.67 20.00 -35.04
N LYS A 67 -30.50 19.43 -35.35
CA LYS A 67 -30.27 18.75 -36.64
C LYS A 67 -31.13 17.49 -36.79
N MET A 68 -31.26 16.70 -35.73
CA MET A 68 -32.15 15.53 -35.72
C MET A 68 -33.62 15.95 -35.88
N SER A 69 -34.09 16.98 -35.18
CA SER A 69 -35.45 17.49 -35.32
C SER A 69 -35.72 18.04 -36.72
N LYS A 70 -34.76 18.76 -37.31
CA LYS A 70 -34.84 19.26 -38.69
C LYS A 70 -34.91 18.14 -39.73
N MET A 71 -34.20 17.03 -39.52
CA MET A 71 -34.32 15.83 -40.36
C MET A 71 -35.65 15.09 -40.15
N MET A 72 -36.17 15.07 -38.92
CA MET A 72 -37.43 14.42 -38.56
C MET A 72 -38.68 15.29 -38.82
N GLY A 73 -38.49 16.51 -39.35
CA GLY A 73 -39.58 17.46 -39.64
C GLY A 73 -40.27 18.04 -38.41
N GLN A 74 -39.64 17.97 -37.23
CA GLN A 74 -40.13 18.59 -36.00
C GLN A 74 -39.41 19.92 -35.73
N GLU A 75 -40.11 20.89 -35.15
CA GLU A 75 -39.48 22.15 -34.70
C GLU A 75 -38.51 21.84 -33.56
N GLY A 76 -37.22 22.13 -33.77
CA GLY A 76 -36.18 22.03 -32.75
C GLY A 76 -36.22 23.24 -31.80
N PRO A 77 -35.60 23.14 -30.62
CA PRO A 77 -35.51 24.28 -29.69
C PRO A 77 -34.75 25.44 -30.35
N ASP A 78 -35.29 26.65 -30.20
CA ASP A 78 -34.82 27.87 -30.88
C ASP A 78 -33.43 28.28 -30.34
N ILE A 79 -32.38 28.06 -31.13
CA ILE A 79 -30.97 28.30 -30.72
C ILE A 79 -30.58 29.77 -30.96
N GLU A 80 -31.31 30.48 -31.83
CA GLU A 80 -30.95 31.84 -32.28
C GLU A 80 -31.55 32.96 -31.41
N GLY A 81 -32.60 32.65 -30.63
CA GLY A 81 -33.15 33.56 -29.63
C GLY A 81 -32.39 33.48 -28.31
N GLN A 82 -32.09 34.61 -27.66
CA GLN A 82 -31.62 34.60 -26.27
C GLN A 82 -32.62 33.78 -25.44
N GLY A 83 -32.19 32.61 -24.96
CA GLY A 83 -33.08 31.63 -24.35
C GLY A 83 -33.92 32.25 -23.24
N THR A 84 -35.24 32.05 -23.32
CA THR A 84 -36.13 32.42 -22.23
C THR A 84 -35.69 31.66 -20.98
N PRO A 85 -35.44 32.37 -19.87
CA PRO A 85 -34.86 31.75 -18.70
C PRO A 85 -35.81 30.67 -18.18
N VAL A 86 -35.25 29.52 -17.77
CA VAL A 86 -36.01 28.33 -17.37
C VAL A 86 -37.06 28.63 -16.28
N GLN A 87 -36.82 29.63 -15.44
CA GLN A 87 -37.76 30.07 -14.42
C GLN A 87 -39.05 30.66 -14.99
N ASP A 88 -39.01 31.26 -16.17
CA ASP A 88 -40.17 31.86 -16.83
C ASP A 88 -40.99 30.79 -17.56
N ILE A 89 -40.34 29.80 -18.18
CA ILE A 89 -40.99 28.61 -18.75
C ILE A 89 -41.78 27.85 -17.67
N LEU A 90 -41.18 27.64 -16.49
CA LEU A 90 -41.86 26.99 -15.37
C LEU A 90 -42.99 27.82 -14.71
N LYS A 91 -43.05 29.14 -14.96
CA LYS A 91 -44.18 29.98 -14.52
C LYS A 91 -45.37 29.84 -15.46
N GLU A 92 -45.11 29.76 -16.76
CA GLU A 92 -46.11 29.67 -17.81
C GLU A 92 -46.71 28.25 -17.90
N ASP A 93 -45.87 27.22 -17.78
CA ASP A 93 -46.27 25.82 -17.91
C ASP A 93 -46.66 25.16 -16.57
N LYS A 94 -47.97 25.05 -16.35
CA LYS A 94 -48.55 24.40 -15.16
C LYS A 94 -48.24 22.92 -15.05
N GLU A 95 -48.01 22.24 -16.17
CA GLU A 95 -47.69 20.81 -16.22
C GLU A 95 -46.23 20.54 -15.87
N ALA A 96 -45.30 21.32 -16.43
CA ALA A 96 -43.88 21.26 -16.08
C ALA A 96 -43.65 21.53 -14.59
N ARG A 97 -44.43 22.45 -14.00
CA ARG A 97 -44.38 22.75 -12.56
C ARG A 97 -44.79 21.58 -11.68
N LYS A 98 -45.59 20.62 -12.13
CA LYS A 98 -45.93 19.41 -11.34
C LYS A 98 -44.77 18.44 -11.28
N THR A 99 -44.10 18.25 -12.41
CA THR A 99 -43.00 17.29 -12.59
C THR A 99 -41.64 17.82 -12.09
N ALA A 100 -41.52 19.14 -11.90
CA ALA A 100 -40.28 19.77 -11.48
C ALA A 100 -39.83 19.39 -10.04
N PRO A 101 -38.51 19.32 -9.79
CA PRO A 101 -37.97 19.09 -8.45
C PRO A 101 -38.29 20.24 -7.49
N GLU A 102 -38.37 19.93 -6.19
CA GLU A 102 -38.86 20.84 -5.15
C GLU A 102 -38.05 22.15 -5.04
N VAL A 103 -36.73 22.09 -5.27
CA VAL A 103 -35.83 23.26 -5.27
C VAL A 103 -36.22 24.29 -6.35
N MET A 104 -36.70 23.83 -7.51
CA MET A 104 -37.14 24.71 -8.61
C MET A 104 -38.56 25.23 -8.42
N LYS A 105 -39.42 24.45 -7.74
CA LYS A 105 -40.75 24.93 -7.32
C LYS A 105 -40.63 26.05 -6.28
N ALA A 106 -39.63 25.96 -5.38
CA ALA A 106 -39.35 26.96 -4.35
C ALA A 106 -38.80 28.27 -4.93
N SER A 107 -37.92 28.21 -5.93
CA SER A 107 -37.34 29.41 -6.57
C SER A 107 -38.38 30.24 -7.35
N VAL A 108 -39.37 29.60 -7.97
CA VAL A 108 -40.50 30.29 -8.64
C VAL A 108 -41.44 30.98 -7.64
N LYS A 109 -41.60 30.41 -6.43
CA LYS A 109 -42.52 30.94 -5.41
C LYS A 109 -41.94 32.15 -4.66
N ASN A 110 -40.62 32.31 -4.61
CA ASN A 110 -39.97 33.38 -3.85
C ASN A 110 -38.69 33.92 -4.53
N PRO A 111 -38.80 34.91 -5.45
CA PRO A 111 -37.68 35.36 -6.29
C PRO A 111 -36.55 36.07 -5.53
N GLN A 112 -36.78 36.52 -4.30
CA GLN A 112 -35.75 37.19 -3.47
C GLN A 112 -34.84 36.23 -2.68
N SER A 113 -35.00 34.91 -2.79
CA SER A 113 -34.23 33.93 -2.00
C SER A 113 -32.96 33.39 -2.69
N ALA A 114 -32.65 33.83 -3.92
CA ALA A 114 -31.52 33.31 -4.70
C ALA A 114 -30.12 33.64 -4.14
N GLN A 115 -30.00 34.51 -3.13
CA GLN A 115 -28.71 34.86 -2.54
C GLN A 115 -28.59 34.57 -1.03
N ASN A 116 -29.66 34.17 -0.32
CA ASN A 116 -29.61 33.92 1.13
C ASN A 116 -30.68 32.92 1.62
N ALA A 117 -30.74 31.72 1.03
CA ALA A 117 -31.54 30.64 1.59
C ALA A 117 -30.70 29.80 2.56
N ARG A 118 -30.90 29.98 3.88
CA ARG A 118 -30.59 28.95 4.87
C ARG A 118 -31.56 27.78 4.64
N PRO A 119 -31.10 26.51 4.67
CA PRO A 119 -32.01 25.37 4.59
C PRO A 119 -32.97 25.40 5.79
N GLY A 120 -34.26 25.28 5.54
CA GLY A 120 -35.26 25.02 6.59
C GLY A 120 -35.01 23.67 7.25
N GLU A 121 -35.32 23.58 8.55
CA GLU A 121 -35.19 22.37 9.36
C GLU A 121 -35.88 21.16 8.73
N PRO A 122 -35.19 20.01 8.59
CA PRO A 122 -35.85 18.76 8.26
C PRO A 122 -36.45 18.16 9.53
N ALA A 123 -37.75 17.84 9.47
CA ALA A 123 -38.35 16.91 10.41
C ALA A 123 -37.71 15.52 10.22
N GLY A 124 -36.97 15.06 11.24
CA GLY A 124 -36.65 13.65 11.48
C GLY A 124 -35.69 12.96 10.50
N GLY A 125 -34.41 12.85 10.89
CA GLY A 125 -33.50 11.89 10.28
C GLY A 125 -32.03 12.24 10.45
N ARG A 126 -31.37 11.68 11.49
CA ARG A 126 -29.92 11.78 11.68
C ARG A 126 -29.19 11.13 10.50
N ARG A 127 -28.34 11.90 9.80
CA ARG A 127 -27.21 11.37 9.04
C ARG A 127 -25.99 12.27 9.22
N ASP A 128 -24.93 11.62 9.67
CA ASP A 128 -23.66 12.18 10.09
C ASP A 128 -22.75 12.44 8.89
N PHE A 129 -22.41 13.70 8.62
CA PHE A 129 -21.21 14.04 7.85
C PHE A 129 -20.40 15.09 8.60
N SER A 130 -19.34 14.61 9.26
CA SER A 130 -18.34 15.41 9.97
C SER A 130 -17.43 16.11 8.95
N THR A 131 -17.53 17.43 8.85
CA THR A 131 -16.47 18.28 8.29
C THR A 131 -15.89 19.09 9.44
N LEU A 132 -14.69 18.68 9.89
CA LEU A 132 -13.95 19.35 10.97
C LEU A 132 -13.41 20.69 10.46
N ALA A 133 -14.20 21.75 10.60
CA ALA A 133 -13.69 23.11 10.59
C ALA A 133 -13.09 23.42 11.97
N ARG A 134 -11.78 23.69 12.02
CA ARG A 134 -11.04 24.05 13.23
C ARG A 134 -11.55 25.39 13.77
N ARG A 135 -12.48 25.37 14.72
CA ARG A 135 -12.83 26.54 15.53
C ARG A 135 -11.62 26.88 16.41
N ARG A 136 -10.98 28.04 16.18
CA ARG A 136 -10.08 28.66 17.18
C ARG A 136 -10.91 28.83 18.46
N MET A 137 -10.58 28.06 19.49
CA MET A 137 -11.10 28.31 20.83
C MET A 137 -10.48 29.61 21.36
N ALA A 138 -11.34 30.49 21.85
CA ALA A 138 -10.94 31.54 22.78
C ALA A 138 -10.58 30.88 24.12
N GLU A 139 -9.47 31.32 24.68
CA GLU A 139 -8.92 30.84 25.95
C GLU A 139 -9.95 31.05 27.07
N THR A 140 -10.43 29.95 27.62
CA THR A 140 -11.15 29.95 28.90
C THR A 140 -10.09 29.94 30.00
N SER A 141 -9.90 31.08 30.64
CA SER A 141 -9.12 31.23 31.86
C SER A 141 -9.72 30.35 32.97
N GLN A 142 -9.05 29.25 33.29
CA GLN A 142 -9.38 28.46 34.47
C GLN A 142 -8.89 29.22 35.70
N HIS A 143 -9.83 29.67 36.52
CA HIS A 143 -9.59 30.20 37.85
C HIS A 143 -9.11 29.03 38.73
N MET A 144 -7.81 28.99 39.03
CA MET A 144 -7.25 28.18 40.12
C MET A 144 -7.07 29.13 41.30
N ASP A 145 -7.71 28.79 42.43
CA ASP A 145 -7.57 29.53 43.67
C ASP A 145 -6.09 29.59 44.09
N SER A 146 -5.54 30.79 44.10
CA SER A 146 -4.18 31.06 44.55
C SER A 146 -4.18 31.29 46.05
N ALA A 147 -3.72 30.29 46.81
CA ALA A 147 -3.07 30.61 48.07
C ALA A 147 -1.79 31.41 47.73
N PRO A 148 -1.49 32.51 48.45
CA PRO A 148 -0.25 33.25 48.22
C PRO A 148 0.95 32.34 48.47
N PHE A 149 1.80 32.17 47.46
CA PHE A 149 3.05 31.43 47.57
C PHE A 149 3.94 32.09 48.62
N ASP A 150 4.28 31.36 49.69
CA ASP A 150 5.20 31.85 50.72
C ASP A 150 6.60 32.07 50.13
N PRO A 151 7.16 33.29 50.22
CA PRO A 151 8.44 33.65 49.59
C PRO A 151 9.65 32.92 50.19
N ALA A 152 9.47 32.21 51.30
CA ALA A 152 10.51 31.38 51.94
C ALA A 152 10.76 30.03 51.21
N MET A 153 9.88 29.62 50.28
CA MET A 153 10.11 28.44 49.43
C MET A 153 10.98 28.75 48.20
N ILE A 154 11.32 30.01 47.96
CA ILE A 154 12.18 30.40 46.85
C ILE A 154 13.64 30.19 47.30
N PRO A 155 14.40 29.28 46.65
CA PRO A 155 15.80 29.07 47.01
C PRO A 155 16.60 30.36 46.80
N SER A 156 17.42 30.73 47.77
CA SER A 156 18.33 31.87 47.66
C SER A 156 19.36 31.64 46.56
N ASP A 157 19.85 32.73 45.95
CA ASP A 157 20.72 32.67 44.77
C ASP A 157 22.01 31.88 45.02
N ASP A 158 22.49 31.84 46.26
CA ASP A 158 23.65 31.02 46.66
C ASP A 158 23.37 29.51 46.62
N GLN A 159 22.13 29.10 46.94
CA GLN A 159 21.68 27.70 46.84
C GLN A 159 21.46 27.28 45.38
N ARG A 160 21.07 28.23 44.52
CA ARG A 160 21.00 28.02 43.07
C ARG A 160 22.38 27.84 42.45
N ALA A 161 23.38 28.60 42.89
CA ALA A 161 24.75 28.51 42.38
C ALA A 161 25.45 27.19 42.76
N THR A 162 25.14 26.61 43.92
CA THR A 162 25.68 25.31 44.33
C THR A 162 25.06 24.14 43.57
N PHE A 163 23.78 24.24 43.20
CA PHE A 163 23.10 23.20 42.41
C PHE A 163 23.58 23.16 40.94
N THR A 164 23.92 24.31 40.35
CA THR A 164 24.48 24.40 38.99
C THR A 164 25.94 23.95 38.92
N GLY A 165 26.71 24.08 40.00
CA GLY A 165 28.10 23.60 40.06
C GLY A 165 28.23 22.07 40.01
N TYR A 166 27.31 21.34 40.66
CA TYR A 166 27.37 19.87 40.72
C TYR A 166 26.97 19.17 39.42
N THR A 167 26.30 19.85 38.49
CA THR A 167 25.84 19.28 37.21
C THR A 167 26.83 19.46 36.06
N ALA A 168 27.92 20.21 36.26
CA ALA A 168 28.90 20.50 35.21
C ALA A 168 30.01 19.43 35.09
N GLU A 169 30.30 18.63 36.14
CA GLU A 169 31.48 17.76 36.16
C GLU A 169 31.21 16.25 35.96
N SER A 170 29.96 15.80 35.89
CA SER A 170 29.65 14.35 35.86
C SER A 170 28.74 13.88 34.73
N GLN A 171 28.78 14.54 33.56
CA GLN A 171 28.03 14.08 32.39
C GLN A 171 28.99 13.90 31.20
N PRO A 172 29.10 12.70 30.60
CA PRO A 172 29.81 12.54 29.33
C PRO A 172 29.17 13.46 28.29
N PRO A 173 29.94 14.02 27.34
CA PRO A 173 29.46 15.07 26.44
C PRO A 173 28.26 14.57 25.66
N THR A 174 27.08 15.02 26.08
CA THR A 174 25.89 14.97 25.26
C THR A 174 26.09 16.07 24.21
N PRO A 175 26.08 15.78 22.90
CA PRO A 175 26.23 16.86 21.93
C PRO A 175 25.04 17.80 22.09
N ALA A 176 25.33 18.99 22.63
CA ALA A 176 24.43 20.13 22.56
C ALA A 176 24.10 20.39 21.08
N PRO A 177 22.90 20.87 20.76
CA PRO A 177 22.53 21.19 19.39
C PRO A 177 23.42 22.33 18.91
N GLU A 178 24.42 21.99 18.12
CA GLU A 178 25.32 22.95 17.50
C GLU A 178 24.50 23.91 16.62
N SER A 179 24.33 25.15 17.09
CA SER A 179 23.88 26.26 16.27
C SER A 179 25.03 26.71 15.35
N LEU A 180 25.40 25.83 14.41
CA LEU A 180 26.34 26.14 13.36
C LEU A 180 25.67 27.07 12.36
N GLN A 181 26.13 28.32 12.40
CA GLN A 181 26.32 29.24 11.28
C GLN A 181 25.63 28.79 9.98
N ALA A 182 24.53 29.47 9.68
CA ALA A 182 23.74 29.29 8.46
C ALA A 182 24.56 29.70 7.22
N GLU A 183 25.44 28.81 6.78
CA GLU A 183 25.75 28.62 5.37
C GLU A 183 24.41 28.65 4.61
N LYS A 184 24.32 29.37 3.48
CA LYS A 184 23.09 29.47 2.66
C LYS A 184 22.83 28.15 1.96
N THR A 185 22.59 27.10 2.73
CA THR A 185 22.29 25.77 2.25
C THR A 185 20.90 25.79 1.64
N GLY A 186 20.75 25.31 0.40
CA GLY A 186 19.49 25.33 -0.35
C GLY A 186 18.33 24.51 0.24
N HIS A 187 18.43 24.05 1.49
CA HIS A 187 17.42 23.30 2.21
C HIS A 187 16.97 24.06 3.48
N LYS A 188 15.66 24.12 3.69
CA LYS A 188 15.05 24.76 4.87
C LYS A 188 15.24 23.97 6.16
N PHE A 189 15.33 22.65 6.06
CA PHE A 189 15.45 21.72 7.17
C PHE A 189 16.73 20.89 7.00
N PRO A 190 17.32 20.37 8.08
CA PRO A 190 18.51 19.53 7.97
C PRO A 190 18.22 18.32 7.07
N LEU A 191 19.22 17.95 6.26
CA LEU A 191 19.12 16.78 5.38
C LEU A 191 19.05 15.50 6.22
N PRO A 192 18.29 14.48 5.78
CA PRO A 192 18.29 13.18 6.44
C PRO A 192 19.66 12.50 6.29
N ASN A 193 20.03 11.72 7.30
CA ASN A 193 21.26 10.92 7.28
C ASN A 193 21.16 9.83 6.20
N LEU A 194 22.13 9.79 5.29
CA LEU A 194 22.27 8.76 4.26
C LEU A 194 23.22 7.65 4.76
N PRO A 195 22.98 6.37 4.45
CA PRO A 195 21.91 5.83 3.60
C PRO A 195 20.55 5.80 4.30
N LEU A 196 19.48 6.10 3.54
CA LEU A 196 18.11 5.98 4.05
C LEU A 196 17.80 4.53 4.45
N PRO A 197 16.95 4.31 5.47
CA PRO A 197 16.55 2.98 5.86
C PRO A 197 15.76 2.28 4.74
N PRO A 198 15.82 0.93 4.64
CA PRO A 198 15.27 0.20 3.50
C PRO A 198 13.75 0.37 3.33
N ASN A 199 13.02 0.57 4.42
CA ASN A 199 11.58 0.80 4.44
C ASN A 199 11.15 2.21 3.97
N SER A 200 12.09 3.15 3.81
CA SER A 200 11.80 4.48 3.25
C SER A 200 11.44 4.42 1.77
N ASN A 201 11.91 3.40 1.06
CA ASN A 201 11.60 3.22 -0.35
C ASN A 201 10.13 2.82 -0.56
N HIS A 202 9.38 3.59 -1.35
CA HIS A 202 7.96 3.30 -1.63
C HIS A 202 7.70 1.90 -2.21
N LYS A 203 8.65 1.30 -2.94
CA LYS A 203 8.53 -0.07 -3.49
C LYS A 203 8.74 -1.15 -2.43
N TYR A 204 9.52 -0.85 -1.39
CA TYR A 204 9.91 -1.75 -0.31
C TYR A 204 9.46 -1.21 1.05
N ARG A 205 8.30 -0.55 1.08
CA ARG A 205 7.73 0.08 2.28
C ARG A 205 7.48 -0.91 3.42
N TYR A 206 7.04 -2.12 3.06
CA TYR A 206 6.68 -3.16 4.00
C TYR A 206 7.77 -4.21 4.10
N ASP A 207 7.75 -4.97 5.19
CA ASP A 207 8.63 -6.12 5.36
C ASP A 207 8.52 -7.10 4.18
N PRO A 208 9.64 -7.67 3.68
CA PRO A 208 9.63 -8.57 2.52
C PRO A 208 8.74 -9.80 2.72
N VAL A 209 8.58 -10.32 3.94
CA VAL A 209 7.69 -11.45 4.22
C VAL A 209 6.24 -11.02 4.07
N VAL A 210 5.86 -9.88 4.65
CA VAL A 210 4.51 -9.33 4.52
C VAL A 210 4.18 -9.03 3.06
N GLN A 211 5.12 -8.43 2.32
CA GLN A 211 4.96 -8.16 0.89
C GLN A 211 4.84 -9.46 0.07
N GLN A 212 5.62 -10.48 0.41
CA GLN A 212 5.55 -11.77 -0.27
C GLN A 212 4.20 -12.45 -0.01
N VAL A 213 3.77 -12.52 1.25
CA VAL A 213 2.53 -13.18 1.65
C VAL A 213 1.30 -12.46 1.12
N THR A 214 1.27 -11.12 1.14
CA THR A 214 0.17 -10.35 0.52
C THR A 214 0.01 -10.65 -0.96
N ASN A 215 1.12 -10.78 -1.69
CA ASN A 215 1.07 -11.17 -3.11
C ASN A 215 0.58 -12.61 -3.32
N LEU A 216 0.82 -13.52 -2.38
CA LEU A 216 0.32 -14.90 -2.43
C LEU A 216 -1.17 -15.01 -2.08
N LEU A 217 -1.67 -14.13 -1.21
CA LEU A 217 -3.09 -14.01 -0.90
C LEU A 217 -3.90 -13.39 -2.05
N MET A 218 -3.25 -12.60 -2.91
CA MET A 218 -3.89 -11.88 -4.00
C MET A 218 -4.41 -12.82 -5.09
N ARG A 219 -5.68 -12.62 -5.46
CA ARG A 219 -6.35 -13.27 -6.59
C ARG A 219 -6.86 -12.21 -7.56
N ASP A 220 -6.90 -12.52 -8.85
CA ASP A 220 -7.41 -11.64 -9.91
C ASP A 220 -6.76 -10.23 -9.95
N GLY A 221 -5.53 -10.08 -9.45
CA GLY A 221 -4.87 -8.78 -9.34
C GLY A 221 -5.43 -7.84 -8.26
N LYS A 222 -6.35 -8.31 -7.39
CA LYS A 222 -7.00 -7.51 -6.34
C LYS A 222 -6.10 -7.32 -5.11
N LYS A 223 -5.09 -6.46 -5.25
CA LYS A 223 -4.09 -6.20 -4.20
C LYS A 223 -4.68 -5.56 -2.94
N ALA A 224 -5.66 -4.68 -3.10
CA ALA A 224 -6.32 -4.01 -1.96
C ALA A 224 -7.01 -5.02 -1.03
N THR A 225 -7.73 -5.99 -1.59
CA THR A 225 -8.35 -7.09 -0.82
C THR A 225 -7.31 -7.93 -0.11
N ALA A 226 -6.20 -8.27 -0.77
CA ALA A 226 -5.13 -9.04 -0.15
C ALA A 226 -4.44 -8.27 1.01
N GLN A 227 -4.26 -6.96 0.85
CA GLN A 227 -3.75 -6.08 1.90
C GLN A 227 -4.71 -5.99 3.10
N ARG A 228 -6.02 -5.91 2.85
CA ARG A 228 -7.04 -5.98 3.91
C ARG A 228 -6.98 -7.31 4.65
N ASN A 229 -6.92 -8.43 3.93
CA ASN A 229 -6.82 -9.76 4.53
C ASN A 229 -5.55 -9.89 5.39
N MET A 230 -4.42 -9.40 4.91
CA MET A 230 -3.17 -9.36 5.70
C MET A 230 -3.31 -8.48 6.95
N HIS A 231 -3.96 -7.32 6.84
CA HIS A 231 -4.22 -6.47 8.01
C HIS A 231 -5.04 -7.21 9.07
N VAL A 232 -6.09 -7.92 8.66
CA VAL A 232 -6.89 -8.76 9.57
C VAL A 232 -6.02 -9.84 10.21
N ILE A 233 -5.21 -10.56 9.44
CA ILE A 233 -4.29 -11.60 9.98
C ILE A 233 -3.35 -11.02 11.03
N LEU A 234 -2.70 -9.88 10.77
CA LEU A 234 -1.78 -9.29 11.73
C LEU A 234 -2.51 -8.74 12.96
N SER A 235 -3.72 -8.20 12.78
CA SER A 235 -4.55 -7.74 13.89
C SER A 235 -4.98 -8.90 14.79
N THR A 236 -5.33 -10.04 14.21
CA THR A 236 -5.78 -11.21 14.97
C THR A 236 -4.62 -11.84 15.74
N LEU A 237 -3.42 -11.91 15.15
CA LEU A 237 -2.20 -12.32 15.85
C LEU A 237 -1.86 -11.39 17.01
N ARG A 238 -2.15 -10.09 16.87
CA ARG A 238 -1.92 -9.09 17.92
C ARG A 238 -2.86 -9.24 19.12
N THR A 239 -4.10 -9.66 18.87
CA THR A 239 -5.12 -9.86 19.91
C THR A 239 -5.18 -11.28 20.46
N ALA A 240 -4.52 -12.23 19.80
CA ALA A 240 -4.44 -13.61 20.26
C ALA A 240 -3.64 -13.72 21.56
N SER A 241 -3.94 -14.75 22.35
CA SER A 241 -3.12 -15.10 23.50
C SER A 241 -1.70 -15.49 23.08
N PRO A 242 -0.70 -15.33 23.97
CA PRO A 242 0.63 -15.87 23.73
C PRO A 242 0.55 -17.38 23.44
N PRO A 243 1.17 -17.86 22.35
CA PRO A 243 1.12 -19.28 21.99
C PRO A 243 2.02 -20.12 22.90
N SER A 244 1.65 -21.38 23.15
CA SER A 244 2.49 -22.31 23.90
C SER A 244 3.40 -23.11 22.97
N TYR A 245 4.71 -23.12 23.20
CA TYR A 245 5.65 -23.88 22.35
C TYR A 245 5.62 -25.37 22.64
N ASN A 246 5.55 -26.20 21.59
CA ASN A 246 5.67 -27.64 21.70
C ASN A 246 7.14 -28.08 21.58
N PRO A 247 7.73 -28.76 22.59
CA PRO A 247 9.11 -29.25 22.50
C PRO A 247 9.31 -30.33 21.41
N ALA A 248 8.25 -31.04 21.01
CA ALA A 248 8.32 -32.04 19.95
C ALA A 248 8.52 -31.41 18.56
N ARG A 249 8.15 -30.15 18.39
CA ARG A 249 8.25 -29.39 17.13
C ARG A 249 8.97 -28.07 17.40
N PRO A 250 10.29 -28.11 17.55
CA PRO A 250 11.05 -26.91 17.83
C PRO A 250 10.91 -25.92 16.68
N LEU A 251 10.69 -24.66 17.04
CA LEU A 251 10.69 -23.54 16.11
C LEU A 251 12.12 -23.22 15.66
N LEU A 252 12.26 -22.19 14.82
CA LEU A 252 13.58 -21.73 14.39
C LEU A 252 14.48 -21.41 15.60
N PRO A 253 15.75 -21.85 15.62
CA PRO A 253 16.66 -21.53 16.72
C PRO A 253 16.83 -20.03 16.87
N GLY A 254 16.83 -19.54 18.11
CA GLY A 254 16.84 -18.10 18.40
C GLY A 254 15.45 -17.44 18.36
N ALA A 255 14.37 -18.23 18.32
CA ALA A 255 13.02 -17.72 18.50
C ALA A 255 12.88 -16.96 19.84
N PRO A 256 12.22 -15.78 19.86
CA PRO A 256 11.94 -15.07 21.10
C PRO A 256 10.95 -15.86 21.98
N PRO A 257 10.81 -15.52 23.27
CA PRO A 257 9.80 -16.15 24.12
C PRO A 257 8.39 -15.83 23.62
N ALA A 258 7.46 -16.74 23.88
CA ALA A 258 6.08 -16.68 23.40
C ALA A 258 5.34 -15.37 23.75
N SER A 259 5.66 -14.75 24.88
CA SER A 259 5.07 -13.49 25.34
C SER A 259 5.30 -12.32 24.38
N HIS A 260 6.40 -12.31 23.62
CA HIS A 260 6.72 -11.22 22.70
C HIS A 260 5.98 -11.32 21.36
N LEU A 261 5.43 -12.48 21.01
CA LEU A 261 4.85 -12.71 19.70
C LEU A 261 3.59 -11.87 19.41
N PRO A 262 2.60 -11.75 20.33
CA PRO A 262 1.43 -10.91 20.07
C PRO A 262 1.77 -9.43 19.90
N LEU A 263 2.78 -8.92 20.63
CA LEU A 263 3.22 -7.53 20.50
C LEU A 263 3.86 -7.24 19.13
N HIS A 264 4.51 -8.25 18.54
CA HIS A 264 5.18 -8.16 17.25
C HIS A 264 4.58 -9.13 16.23
N PRO A 265 3.39 -8.81 15.66
CA PRO A 265 2.67 -9.73 14.78
C PRO A 265 3.40 -10.03 13.46
N VAL A 266 4.24 -9.09 12.98
CA VAL A 266 5.10 -9.35 11.81
C VAL A 266 6.12 -10.44 12.15
N LEU A 267 6.77 -10.34 13.31
CA LEU A 267 7.72 -11.35 13.78
C LEU A 267 7.03 -12.69 13.97
N TYR A 268 5.85 -12.70 14.59
CA TYR A 268 5.03 -13.91 14.76
C TYR A 268 4.78 -14.59 13.40
N LEU A 269 4.33 -13.83 12.40
CA LEU A 269 4.12 -14.35 11.05
C LEU A 269 5.42 -14.87 10.42
N THR A 270 6.54 -14.15 10.56
CA THR A 270 7.83 -14.60 9.99
C THR A 270 8.31 -15.91 10.61
N LEU A 271 8.18 -16.03 11.93
CA LEU A 271 8.61 -17.19 12.70
C LEU A 271 7.81 -18.42 12.29
N ALA A 272 6.47 -18.32 12.26
CA ALA A 272 5.59 -19.40 11.85
C ALA A 272 5.87 -19.90 10.42
N ILE A 273 6.16 -18.98 9.49
CA ILE A 273 6.47 -19.35 8.10
C ILE A 273 7.86 -19.99 8.00
N ASP A 274 8.87 -19.42 8.65
CA ASP A 274 10.25 -19.88 8.54
C ASP A 274 10.48 -21.22 9.28
N SER A 275 9.71 -21.53 10.34
CA SER A 275 9.77 -22.83 11.02
C SER A 275 9.21 -23.98 10.18
N VAL A 276 8.14 -23.74 9.41
CA VAL A 276 7.53 -24.74 8.52
C VAL A 276 8.28 -24.88 7.19
N ALA A 277 9.15 -23.93 6.86
CA ALA A 277 9.72 -23.82 5.53
C ALA A 277 10.67 -24.97 5.19
N PRO A 278 10.43 -25.73 4.09
CA PRO A 278 11.30 -26.83 3.72
C PRO A 278 12.67 -26.32 3.28
N LEU A 279 13.74 -26.98 3.72
CA LEU A 279 15.12 -26.59 3.38
C LEU A 279 15.50 -27.02 1.95
N LEU A 280 15.00 -28.17 1.52
CA LEU A 280 15.33 -28.82 0.26
C LEU A 280 14.04 -29.14 -0.51
N ARG A 281 14.11 -29.18 -1.84
CA ARG A 281 13.13 -29.91 -2.64
C ARG A 281 13.79 -31.06 -3.36
N ILE A 282 13.00 -32.08 -3.65
CA ILE A 282 13.42 -33.18 -4.50
C ILE A 282 13.20 -32.78 -5.97
N ARG A 283 14.24 -32.89 -6.79
CA ARG A 283 14.19 -32.71 -8.25
C ARG A 283 14.46 -34.06 -8.90
N SER A 284 13.55 -34.52 -9.75
CA SER A 284 13.77 -35.71 -10.57
C SER A 284 14.71 -35.40 -11.75
N GLN A 285 15.79 -36.16 -11.88
CA GLN A 285 16.68 -36.17 -13.04
C GLN A 285 16.44 -37.44 -13.86
N ARG A 286 15.76 -37.28 -14.99
CA ARG A 286 15.42 -38.40 -15.88
C ARG A 286 16.68 -39.05 -16.47
N GLY A 287 16.78 -40.38 -16.37
CA GLY A 287 17.87 -41.16 -16.98
C GLY A 287 19.17 -41.21 -16.19
N ALA A 288 19.26 -40.54 -15.04
CA ALA A 288 20.46 -40.55 -14.20
C ALA A 288 20.56 -41.80 -13.28
N ALA A 289 19.46 -42.52 -13.04
CA ALA A 289 19.44 -43.73 -12.22
C ALA A 289 19.64 -45.03 -13.03
N GLY A 290 19.82 -44.93 -14.35
CA GLY A 290 19.79 -46.09 -15.26
C GLY A 290 18.36 -46.56 -15.61
N GLY A 291 18.23 -47.41 -16.64
CA GLY A 291 16.95 -48.03 -17.01
C GLY A 291 15.80 -47.07 -17.38
N GLY A 292 16.09 -45.80 -17.70
CA GLY A 292 15.06 -44.77 -17.96
C GLY A 292 14.41 -44.17 -16.72
N VAL A 293 14.73 -44.67 -15.52
CA VAL A 293 14.17 -44.17 -14.25
C VAL A 293 14.78 -42.81 -13.89
N ALA A 294 13.96 -41.93 -13.29
CA ALA A 294 14.44 -40.63 -12.84
C ALA A 294 15.05 -40.72 -11.44
N LEU A 295 16.28 -40.25 -11.29
CA LEU A 295 16.95 -40.13 -10.00
C LEU A 295 16.40 -38.94 -9.22
N GLN A 296 16.01 -39.15 -7.97
CA GLN A 296 15.53 -38.08 -7.10
C GLN A 296 16.71 -37.38 -6.42
N ILE A 297 16.95 -36.12 -6.77
CA ILE A 297 18.10 -35.36 -6.26
C ILE A 297 17.61 -34.23 -5.34
N PRO A 298 18.06 -34.17 -4.07
CA PRO A 298 17.74 -33.07 -3.18
C PRO A 298 18.48 -31.80 -3.62
N VAL A 299 17.76 -30.70 -3.74
CA VAL A 299 18.29 -29.38 -4.14
C VAL A 299 17.91 -28.35 -3.08
N PRO A 300 18.86 -27.55 -2.56
CA PRO A 300 18.58 -26.51 -1.59
C PRO A 300 17.70 -25.41 -2.17
N LEU A 301 16.81 -24.87 -1.33
CA LEU A 301 15.88 -23.81 -1.69
C LEU A 301 16.35 -22.47 -1.10
N GLY A 302 16.27 -21.40 -1.91
CA GLY A 302 16.50 -20.04 -1.43
C GLY A 302 15.37 -19.56 -0.50
N LEU A 303 15.66 -18.62 0.40
CA LEU A 303 14.71 -18.11 1.42
C LEU A 303 13.32 -17.79 0.86
N ARG A 304 13.24 -17.04 -0.24
CA ARG A 304 11.96 -16.67 -0.87
C ARG A 304 11.19 -17.88 -1.38
N GLN A 305 11.88 -18.90 -1.91
CA GLN A 305 11.25 -20.14 -2.37
C GLN A 305 10.70 -20.94 -1.20
N ARG A 306 11.49 -21.07 -0.11
CA ARG A 306 11.11 -21.75 1.13
C ARG A 306 9.85 -21.16 1.75
N ARG A 307 9.83 -19.83 1.92
CA ARG A 307 8.66 -19.10 2.45
C ARG A 307 7.42 -19.25 1.57
N ARG A 308 7.59 -19.25 0.24
CA ARG A 308 6.48 -19.47 -0.70
C ARG A 308 5.88 -20.86 -0.52
N THR A 309 6.69 -21.92 -0.47
CA THR A 309 6.18 -23.30 -0.32
C THR A 309 5.49 -23.49 1.02
N ALA A 310 6.08 -22.97 2.11
CA ALA A 310 5.48 -23.02 3.45
C ALA A 310 4.11 -22.34 3.48
N PHE A 311 4.04 -21.11 2.96
CA PHE A 311 2.79 -20.36 2.99
C PHE A 311 1.72 -20.96 2.08
N MET A 312 2.09 -21.57 0.95
CA MET A 312 1.14 -22.30 0.10
C MET A 312 0.51 -23.48 0.86
N TRP A 313 1.30 -24.24 1.63
CA TRP A 313 0.76 -25.31 2.46
C TRP A 313 -0.20 -24.79 3.55
N ILE A 314 0.14 -23.67 4.18
CA ILE A 314 -0.72 -23.01 5.17
C ILE A 314 -2.02 -22.53 4.52
N LEU A 315 -1.97 -21.95 3.31
CA LEU A 315 -3.16 -21.55 2.57
C LEU A 315 -4.05 -22.74 2.21
N ASP A 316 -3.43 -23.84 1.76
CA ASP A 316 -4.16 -25.06 1.42
C ASP A 316 -4.86 -25.64 2.65
N ALA A 317 -4.20 -25.65 3.81
CA ALA A 317 -4.81 -26.04 5.09
C ALA A 317 -5.96 -25.10 5.50
N ALA A 318 -5.71 -23.78 5.48
CA ALA A 318 -6.69 -22.77 5.84
C ALA A 318 -7.94 -22.81 4.94
N SER A 319 -7.76 -23.13 3.65
CA SER A 319 -8.87 -23.26 2.70
C SER A 319 -9.80 -24.43 3.03
N LYS A 320 -9.25 -25.50 3.64
CA LYS A 320 -9.98 -26.70 4.05
C LYS A 320 -10.65 -26.55 5.41
N ARG A 321 -10.27 -25.56 6.22
CA ARG A 321 -10.96 -25.28 7.50
C ARG A 321 -12.40 -24.82 7.29
N LYS A 322 -13.27 -25.33 8.15
CA LYS A 322 -14.67 -24.90 8.27
C LYS A 322 -14.73 -23.43 8.68
N SER A 323 -15.62 -22.66 8.04
CA SER A 323 -15.89 -21.28 8.49
C SER A 323 -16.62 -21.28 9.83
N ARG A 324 -16.21 -20.42 10.75
CA ARG A 324 -16.84 -20.28 12.08
C ARG A 324 -18.01 -19.30 12.11
N GLY A 325 -18.29 -18.60 11.01
CA GLY A 325 -19.37 -17.60 10.94
C GLY A 325 -19.43 -16.89 9.59
N SER A 326 -19.98 -15.67 9.60
CA SER A 326 -20.19 -14.82 8.42
C SER A 326 -19.30 -13.57 8.41
N GLY A 327 -18.93 -13.10 7.22
CA GLY A 327 -18.17 -11.86 7.03
C GLY A 327 -17.08 -11.97 5.97
N ASN A 328 -16.64 -10.82 5.46
CA ASN A 328 -15.61 -10.75 4.42
C ASN A 328 -14.22 -11.17 4.95
N ASP A 329 -14.01 -11.07 6.25
CA ASP A 329 -12.71 -11.29 6.90
C ASP A 329 -12.51 -12.76 7.35
N MET A 330 -13.48 -13.65 7.08
CA MET A 330 -13.43 -15.06 7.52
C MET A 330 -12.32 -15.89 6.89
N PHE A 331 -11.92 -15.56 5.67
CA PHE A 331 -10.76 -16.20 5.06
C PHE A 331 -9.47 -15.85 5.80
N ALA A 332 -9.28 -14.57 6.15
CA ALA A 332 -8.12 -14.10 6.88
C ALA A 332 -8.05 -14.69 8.30
N LEU A 333 -9.19 -14.81 8.98
CA LEU A 333 -9.28 -15.44 10.30
C LEU A 333 -8.84 -16.91 10.27
N ARG A 334 -9.29 -17.69 9.28
CA ARG A 334 -8.84 -19.09 9.11
C ARG A 334 -7.33 -19.20 8.89
N VAL A 335 -6.75 -18.31 8.09
CA VAL A 335 -5.30 -18.28 7.88
C VAL A 335 -4.57 -17.94 9.19
N ALA A 336 -5.08 -16.98 9.97
CA ALA A 336 -4.49 -16.65 11.26
C ALA A 336 -4.57 -17.80 12.28
N GLU A 337 -5.69 -18.51 12.35
CA GLU A 337 -5.82 -19.71 13.19
C GLU A 337 -4.82 -20.79 12.81
N GLU A 338 -4.52 -20.98 11.51
CA GLU A 338 -3.47 -21.91 11.10
C GLU A 338 -2.07 -21.43 11.48
N LEU A 339 -1.80 -20.12 11.44
CA LEU A 339 -0.51 -19.58 11.90
C LEU A 339 -0.30 -19.78 13.39
N ILE A 340 -1.35 -19.60 14.20
CA ILE A 340 -1.30 -19.87 15.65
C ILE A 340 -1.07 -21.38 15.87
N ALA A 341 -1.84 -22.22 15.18
CA ALA A 341 -1.67 -23.67 15.26
C ALA A 341 -0.25 -24.10 14.86
N VAL A 342 0.36 -23.53 13.83
CA VAL A 342 1.74 -23.84 13.44
C VAL A 342 2.75 -23.61 14.56
N VAL A 343 2.54 -22.59 15.40
CA VAL A 343 3.45 -22.26 16.50
C VAL A 343 3.17 -23.07 17.76
N GLU A 344 1.92 -23.50 17.96
CA GLU A 344 1.49 -24.29 19.12
C GLU A 344 1.59 -25.81 18.95
N VAL A 345 1.47 -26.32 17.73
CA VAL A 345 1.34 -27.75 17.41
C VAL A 345 2.66 -28.50 17.53
#